data_AF-A0A3M1XNG5-F1
#
_entry.id   AF-A0A3M1XNG5-F1
#
_cell.length_a   1.000
_cell.length_b   1.000
_cell.length_c   1.000
_cell.angle_alpha   90.00
_cell.angle_beta   90.00
_cell.angle_gamma   90.00
#
_symmetry.space_group_name_H-M   'P 1'
#
loop_
_entity.id
_entity.type
_entity.pdbx_description
1 polymer ?
#
loop_
_entity_poly.entity_id
_entity_poly.type
_entity_poly.pdbx_seq_one_letter_code
_entity_poly.pdbx_strand_id
1 'polypeptide(L)'
;MPAGFAQVEDDFLGDEALLLAETKQVNQFFRRFNGEEDLLGNRLSPRDSLYRSPALRQEYLEMLFDKFNPNLSPSLQRRFISSVNDPNRPTYLDFLGGEWFAEVTTTFSYQGKDMPLTLFLELEKADIGSKWVLRQVYFEPWHDLFSEQVPEDVYPAFLHPLSHELDFMNLIKIFRNRENLELYTSRSYQPDYLTLLIYESKRRTLQFKSVNKVKFHFFQVDGWYFELAEIYRRDPNRGWLITSLSRLEAGQKDLLLPYIFRSQ
;
A
#
# COMPACT_ATOMS: atom_id res chain seq x y z
N MET A 1 5.79 60.58 -6.63
CA MET A 1 6.50 59.65 -7.53
C MET A 1 7.87 59.37 -6.93
N PRO A 2 8.35 58.12 -6.79
CA PRO A 2 7.64 56.84 -6.66
C PRO A 2 8.11 56.06 -5.40
N ALA A 3 7.30 55.10 -4.95
CA ALA A 3 7.74 53.96 -4.13
C ALA A 3 6.85 52.77 -4.52
N GLY A 4 7.47 51.68 -4.96
CA GLY A 4 6.72 50.48 -5.34
C GLY A 4 7.46 49.55 -6.29
N PHE A 5 8.56 48.96 -5.83
CA PHE A 5 9.16 47.75 -6.41
C PHE A 5 9.97 47.04 -5.32
N ALA A 6 9.31 46.27 -4.46
CA ALA A 6 10.00 45.39 -3.50
C ALA A 6 9.17 44.18 -3.04
N GLN A 7 7.97 43.95 -3.59
CA GLN A 7 7.02 42.98 -3.03
C GLN A 7 6.61 41.85 -4.00
N VAL A 8 7.27 41.74 -5.17
CA VAL A 8 6.95 40.74 -6.19
C VAL A 8 8.07 39.68 -6.34
N GLU A 9 9.30 40.00 -5.93
CA GLU A 9 10.46 39.11 -6.08
C GLU A 9 10.55 38.04 -4.97
N ASP A 10 10.07 38.35 -3.77
CA ASP A 10 10.14 37.47 -2.59
C ASP A 10 9.12 36.31 -2.66
N ASP A 11 7.94 36.56 -3.27
CA ASP A 11 6.90 35.54 -3.49
C ASP A 11 7.33 34.49 -4.54
N PHE A 12 8.04 34.92 -5.60
CA PHE A 12 8.51 34.03 -6.67
C PHE A 12 9.64 33.09 -6.22
N LEU A 13 10.59 33.60 -5.42
CA LEU A 13 11.68 32.79 -4.85
C LEU A 13 11.17 31.80 -3.78
N GLY A 14 10.17 32.22 -2.99
CA GLY A 14 9.48 31.36 -2.04
C GLY A 14 8.76 30.20 -2.73
N ASP A 15 8.04 30.48 -3.82
CA ASP A 15 7.32 29.47 -4.61
C ASP A 15 8.25 28.47 -5.31
N GLU A 16 9.39 28.92 -5.85
CA GLU A 16 10.38 27.99 -6.45
C GLU A 16 10.98 27.05 -5.40
N ALA A 17 11.40 27.56 -4.23
CA ALA A 17 11.91 26.72 -3.15
C ALA A 17 10.84 25.73 -2.64
N LEU A 18 9.57 26.14 -2.59
CA LEU A 18 8.43 25.28 -2.23
C LEU A 18 8.19 24.17 -3.26
N LEU A 19 8.27 24.50 -4.55
CA LEU A 19 8.12 23.56 -5.66
C LEU A 19 9.27 22.55 -5.75
N LEU A 20 10.47 22.93 -5.30
CA LEU A 20 11.65 22.07 -5.24
C LEU A 20 11.63 21.15 -4.01
N ALA A 21 11.05 21.57 -2.89
CA ALA A 21 10.92 20.72 -1.70
C ALA A 21 9.82 19.64 -1.83
N GLU A 22 8.75 19.91 -2.57
CA GLU A 22 7.63 18.99 -2.75
C GLU A 22 8.01 17.71 -3.51
N THR A 23 7.59 16.54 -3.01
CA THR A 23 7.77 15.25 -3.71
C THR A 23 6.49 14.93 -4.50
N LYS A 24 6.45 15.34 -5.77
CA LYS A 24 5.24 15.37 -6.60
C LYS A 24 4.80 14.01 -7.13
N GLN A 25 5.74 13.08 -7.28
CA GLN A 25 5.49 11.78 -7.89
C GLN A 25 6.17 10.67 -7.10
N VAL A 26 5.57 9.48 -7.08
CA VAL A 26 6.22 8.28 -6.49
C VAL A 26 7.59 8.02 -7.13
N ASN A 27 7.73 8.17 -8.45
CA ASN A 27 9.04 8.03 -9.10
C ASN A 27 10.07 9.05 -8.61
N GLN A 28 9.63 10.25 -8.24
CA GLN A 28 10.51 11.26 -7.62
C GLN A 28 10.90 10.83 -6.20
N PHE A 29 9.99 10.24 -5.44
CA PHE A 29 10.31 9.64 -4.14
C PHE A 29 11.45 8.62 -4.26
N PHE A 30 11.37 7.66 -5.21
CA PHE A 30 12.45 6.70 -5.45
C PHE A 30 13.79 7.39 -5.77
N ARG A 31 13.78 8.38 -6.67
CA ARG A 31 15.00 9.11 -7.05
C ARG A 31 15.60 9.85 -5.86
N ARG A 32 14.80 10.59 -5.10
CA ARG A 32 15.25 11.32 -3.90
C ARG A 32 15.77 10.38 -2.82
N PHE A 33 15.04 9.30 -2.55
CA PHE A 33 15.47 8.27 -1.62
C PHE A 33 16.83 7.71 -2.01
N ASN A 34 17.07 7.52 -3.30
CA ASN A 34 18.33 6.97 -3.81
C ASN A 34 19.43 8.03 -4.00
N GLY A 35 19.13 9.33 -4.00
CA GLY A 35 20.07 10.39 -4.36
C GLY A 35 20.35 10.47 -5.86
N GLU A 36 19.35 10.23 -6.71
CA GLU A 36 19.45 10.17 -8.18
C GLU A 36 18.81 11.39 -8.87
N GLU A 37 18.58 12.46 -8.11
CA GLU A 37 18.00 13.72 -8.56
C GLU A 37 18.81 14.88 -7.95
N ASP A 38 19.02 15.97 -8.70
CA ASP A 38 19.67 17.18 -8.20
C ASP A 38 18.67 18.09 -7.45
N LEU A 39 19.18 19.15 -6.80
CA LEU A 39 18.35 20.08 -6.04
C LEU A 39 17.30 20.83 -6.90
N LEU A 40 17.46 20.83 -8.22
CA LEU A 40 16.52 21.42 -9.18
C LEU A 40 15.47 20.43 -9.70
N GLY A 41 15.55 19.16 -9.28
CA GLY A 41 14.62 18.11 -9.70
C GLY A 41 15.05 17.35 -10.96
N ASN A 42 16.26 17.58 -11.49
CA ASN A 42 16.75 16.88 -12.67
C ASN A 42 17.39 15.54 -12.29
N ARG A 43 17.15 14.52 -13.11
CA ARG A 43 17.75 13.20 -12.89
C ARG A 43 19.27 13.26 -13.07
N LEU A 44 20.00 12.76 -12.08
CA LEU A 44 21.44 12.59 -12.13
C LEU A 44 21.82 11.36 -12.95
N SER A 45 22.83 11.50 -13.80
CA SER A 45 23.44 10.39 -14.53
C SER A 45 24.30 9.53 -13.58
N PRO A 46 24.41 8.20 -13.77
CA PRO A 46 25.34 7.38 -13.00
C PRO A 46 26.82 7.78 -13.08
N ARG A 47 27.18 8.65 -14.04
CA ARG A 47 28.53 9.21 -14.19
C ARG A 47 28.73 10.53 -13.43
N ASP A 48 27.67 11.11 -12.89
CA ASP A 48 27.73 12.35 -12.13
C ASP A 48 28.33 12.10 -10.74
N SER A 49 29.20 12.99 -10.27
CA SER A 49 29.82 12.88 -8.94
C SER A 49 28.81 12.96 -7.79
N LEU A 50 27.64 13.57 -8.02
CA LEU A 50 26.57 13.68 -7.03
C LEU A 50 25.65 12.46 -7.01
N TYR A 51 25.69 11.61 -8.05
CA TYR A 51 24.82 10.44 -8.16
C TYR A 51 25.00 9.50 -6.98
N ARG A 52 23.92 9.30 -6.21
CA ARG A 52 23.88 8.50 -4.98
C ARG A 52 24.89 8.94 -3.91
N SER A 53 25.32 10.20 -3.94
CA SER A 53 26.27 10.71 -2.95
C SER A 53 25.65 10.70 -1.53
N PRO A 54 26.39 10.25 -0.49
CA PRO A 54 25.83 10.16 0.86
C PRO A 54 25.32 11.49 1.43
N ALA A 55 25.97 12.60 1.09
CA ALA A 55 25.60 13.94 1.55
C ALA A 55 24.24 14.39 0.96
N LEU A 56 24.10 14.35 -0.36
CA LEU A 56 22.84 14.67 -1.04
C LEU A 56 21.70 13.77 -0.56
N ARG A 57 22.01 12.48 -0.42
CA ARG A 57 21.04 11.48 0.01
C ARG A 57 20.59 11.69 1.46
N GLN A 58 21.48 12.14 2.34
CA GLN A 58 21.12 12.52 3.71
C GLN A 58 20.06 13.61 3.72
N GLU A 59 20.26 14.68 2.95
CA GLU A 59 19.32 15.81 2.86
C GLU A 59 17.95 15.35 2.35
N TYR A 60 17.93 14.54 1.29
CA TYR A 60 16.68 13.99 0.76
C TYR A 60 15.96 13.10 1.78
N LEU A 61 16.67 12.18 2.41
CA LEU A 61 16.05 11.25 3.35
C LEU A 61 15.39 11.97 4.53
N GLU A 62 15.95 13.10 5.00
CA GLU A 62 15.35 13.92 6.06
C GLU A 62 14.06 14.64 5.62
N MET A 63 13.95 15.04 4.35
CA MET A 63 12.74 15.69 3.83
C MET A 63 11.65 14.72 3.39
N LEU A 64 11.97 13.44 3.20
CA LEU A 64 11.01 12.42 2.76
C LEU A 64 10.06 11.94 3.87
N PHE A 65 10.28 12.31 5.13
CA PHE A 65 9.35 12.03 6.22
C PHE A 65 8.24 13.06 6.33
N ASP A 66 7.04 12.64 6.74
CA ASP A 66 6.02 13.57 7.21
C ASP A 66 6.48 14.20 8.54
N LYS A 67 6.98 15.44 8.47
CA LYS A 67 7.52 16.18 9.62
C LYS A 67 6.46 16.53 10.67
N PHE A 68 5.18 16.44 10.33
CA PHE A 68 4.08 16.78 11.22
C PHE A 68 3.42 15.54 11.82
N ASN A 69 3.91 14.33 11.51
CA ASN A 69 3.38 13.12 12.09
C ASN A 69 4.05 12.81 13.44
N PRO A 70 3.32 12.90 14.58
CA PRO A 70 3.89 12.69 15.90
C PRO A 70 4.36 11.24 16.13
N ASN A 71 3.86 10.28 15.35
CA ASN A 71 4.26 8.87 15.47
C ASN A 71 5.65 8.60 14.87
N LEU A 72 6.19 9.52 14.07
CA LEU A 72 7.52 9.41 13.48
C LEU A 72 8.56 10.09 14.37
N SER A 73 8.97 9.42 15.45
CA SER A 73 9.96 10.00 16.38
C SER A 73 11.31 10.32 15.69
N PRO A 74 11.99 11.43 16.04
CA PRO A 74 13.29 11.78 15.45
C PRO A 74 14.39 10.73 15.66
N SER A 75 14.29 9.91 16.72
CA SER A 75 15.22 8.81 16.96
C SER A 75 14.99 7.65 15.99
N LEU A 76 13.72 7.33 15.68
CA LEU A 76 13.37 6.30 14.71
C LEU A 76 13.79 6.70 13.30
N GLN A 77 13.50 7.95 12.89
CA GLN A 77 13.93 8.49 11.60
C GLN A 77 15.44 8.42 11.44
N ARG A 78 16.22 8.92 12.41
CA ARG A 78 17.69 8.85 12.36
C ARG A 78 18.22 7.42 12.22
N ARG A 79 17.66 6.45 12.96
CA ARG A 79 18.06 5.04 12.82
C ARG A 79 17.78 4.50 11.42
N PHE A 80 16.62 4.81 10.84
CA PHE A 80 16.31 4.41 9.48
C PHE A 80 17.28 5.05 8.48
N ILE A 81 17.47 6.37 8.55
CA ILE A 81 18.38 7.10 7.66
C ILE A 81 19.81 6.54 7.74
N SER A 82 20.33 6.33 8.96
CA SER A 82 21.66 5.74 9.15
C SER A 82 21.77 4.34 8.57
N SER A 83 20.70 3.54 8.63
CA SER A 83 20.72 2.18 8.07
C SER A 83 20.70 2.16 6.55
N VAL A 84 19.95 3.07 5.90
CA VAL A 84 19.85 3.08 4.44
C VAL A 84 20.99 3.86 3.78
N ASN A 85 21.56 4.85 4.48
CA ASN A 85 22.66 5.70 4.02
C ASN A 85 24.04 5.30 4.60
N ASP A 86 24.21 4.03 4.99
CA ASP A 86 25.49 3.50 5.47
C ASP A 86 26.55 3.60 4.36
N PRO A 87 27.70 4.27 4.57
CA PRO A 87 28.74 4.43 3.54
C PRO A 87 29.36 3.13 3.03
N ASN A 88 29.36 2.08 3.85
CA ASN A 88 29.90 0.76 3.51
C ASN A 88 28.85 -0.14 2.86
N ARG A 89 27.57 0.05 3.22
CA ARG A 89 26.45 -0.79 2.78
C ARG A 89 25.18 0.04 2.53
N PRO A 90 25.16 0.92 1.51
CA PRO A 90 23.99 1.72 1.21
C PRO A 90 22.87 0.85 0.62
N THR A 91 21.64 1.11 1.04
CA THR A 91 20.44 0.42 0.54
C THR A 91 19.66 1.34 -0.38
N TYR A 92 19.43 0.95 -1.63
CA TYR A 92 18.65 1.73 -2.60
C TYR A 92 17.32 1.05 -2.87
N LEU A 93 16.26 1.84 -3.09
CA LEU A 93 14.99 1.31 -3.56
C LEU A 93 15.07 1.01 -5.06
N ASP A 94 14.46 -0.09 -5.48
CA ASP A 94 14.30 -0.46 -6.88
C ASP A 94 12.82 -0.43 -7.24
N PHE A 95 12.44 0.46 -8.15
CA PHE A 95 11.06 0.58 -8.61
C PHE A 95 10.48 -0.75 -9.12
N LEU A 96 11.31 -1.57 -9.77
CA LEU A 96 10.90 -2.87 -10.33
C LEU A 96 11.32 -4.06 -9.46
N GLY A 97 11.95 -3.82 -8.30
CA GLY A 97 12.56 -4.84 -7.45
C GLY A 97 11.57 -5.71 -6.65
N GLY A 98 10.26 -5.47 -6.80
CA GLY A 98 9.22 -6.11 -5.98
C GLY A 98 9.28 -5.65 -4.52
N GLU A 99 8.61 -6.35 -3.61
CA GLU A 99 8.63 -6.03 -2.17
C GLU A 99 8.10 -4.62 -1.82
N TRP A 100 7.24 -4.09 -2.69
CA TRP A 100 6.38 -2.96 -2.41
C TRP A 100 5.06 -3.13 -3.18
N PHE A 101 3.98 -2.58 -2.65
CA PHE A 101 2.66 -2.70 -3.25
C PHE A 101 1.79 -1.48 -2.94
N ALA A 102 0.80 -1.23 -3.79
CA ALA A 102 -0.19 -0.19 -3.61
C ALA A 102 -1.38 -0.72 -2.79
N GLU A 103 -1.89 0.11 -1.89
CA GLU A 103 -3.22 -0.03 -1.30
C GLU A 103 -4.08 1.12 -1.82
N VAL A 104 -5.19 0.77 -2.47
CA VAL A 104 -6.10 1.71 -3.12
C VAL A 104 -7.48 1.56 -2.51
N THR A 105 -7.88 2.53 -1.69
CA THR A 105 -9.24 2.63 -1.19
C THR A 105 -10.12 3.20 -2.29
N THR A 106 -11.20 2.50 -2.62
CA THR A 106 -12.13 2.86 -3.70
C THR A 106 -13.56 2.89 -3.18
N THR A 107 -14.45 3.55 -3.93
CA THR A 107 -15.89 3.43 -3.75
C THR A 107 -16.48 2.58 -4.85
N PHE A 108 -17.28 1.58 -4.47
CA PHE A 108 -18.07 0.77 -5.39
C PHE A 108 -19.55 0.85 -5.05
N SER A 109 -20.42 0.78 -6.06
CA SER A 109 -21.83 0.45 -5.86
C SER A 109 -21.99 -1.06 -5.75
N TYR A 110 -22.37 -1.54 -4.58
CA TYR A 110 -22.69 -2.94 -4.33
C TYR A 110 -24.17 -3.06 -3.96
N GLN A 111 -24.93 -3.79 -4.79
CA GLN A 111 -26.38 -3.96 -4.60
C GLN A 111 -27.14 -2.63 -4.41
N GLY A 112 -26.70 -1.58 -5.11
CA GLY A 112 -27.31 -0.24 -5.06
C GLY A 112 -26.85 0.65 -3.90
N LYS A 113 -25.93 0.18 -3.04
CA LYS A 113 -25.32 0.98 -1.96
C LYS A 113 -23.86 1.27 -2.26
N ASP A 114 -23.42 2.48 -1.94
CA ASP A 114 -22.02 2.87 -2.10
C ASP A 114 -21.23 2.42 -0.88
N MET A 115 -20.20 1.60 -1.11
CA MET A 115 -19.38 1.04 -0.04
C MET A 115 -17.90 1.09 -0.41
N PRO A 116 -17.02 1.28 0.61
CA PRO A 116 -15.59 1.25 0.39
C PRO A 116 -15.13 -0.17 0.09
N LEU A 117 -14.22 -0.29 -0.87
CA LEU A 117 -13.53 -1.54 -1.20
C LEU A 117 -12.05 -1.21 -1.38
N THR A 118 -11.17 -1.99 -0.75
CA THR A 118 -9.72 -1.79 -0.86
C THR A 118 -9.13 -2.77 -1.85
N LEU A 119 -8.40 -2.25 -2.84
CA LEU A 119 -7.64 -3.03 -3.79
C LEU A 119 -6.16 -2.98 -3.42
N PHE A 120 -5.50 -4.13 -3.42
CA PHE A 120 -4.05 -4.23 -3.27
C PHE A 120 -3.43 -4.59 -4.62
N LEU A 121 -2.47 -3.80 -5.08
CA LEU A 121 -1.83 -4.00 -6.38
C LEU A 121 -0.32 -4.14 -6.24
N GLU A 122 0.28 -4.98 -7.06
CA GLU A 122 1.74 -5.12 -7.16
C GLU A 122 2.21 -5.03 -8.61
N LEU A 123 3.50 -4.79 -8.80
CA LEU A 123 4.11 -4.78 -10.12
C LEU A 123 4.44 -6.21 -10.56
N GLU A 124 3.97 -6.58 -11.75
CA GLU A 124 4.28 -7.83 -12.43
C GLU A 124 5.09 -7.54 -13.69
N LYS A 125 6.16 -8.31 -13.93
CA LYS A 125 6.93 -8.26 -15.17
C LYS A 125 6.07 -8.78 -16.33
N ALA A 126 6.00 -8.03 -17.42
CA ALA A 126 5.31 -8.40 -18.64
C ALA A 126 6.30 -8.55 -19.80
N ASP A 127 5.82 -8.99 -20.98
CA ASP A 127 6.64 -9.12 -22.19
C ASP A 127 7.32 -7.80 -22.58
N ILE A 128 6.62 -6.67 -22.35
CA ILE A 128 7.12 -5.33 -22.58
C ILE A 128 6.99 -4.53 -21.28
N GLY A 129 8.05 -4.56 -20.48
CA GLY A 129 8.15 -3.79 -19.23
C GLY A 129 7.42 -4.43 -18.06
N SER A 130 6.71 -3.62 -17.27
CA SER A 130 5.98 -4.06 -16.09
C SER A 130 4.60 -3.40 -16.02
N LYS A 131 3.65 -4.06 -15.38
CA LYS A 131 2.26 -3.60 -15.20
C LYS A 131 1.83 -3.79 -13.75
N TRP A 132 0.87 -2.98 -13.31
CA TRP A 132 0.18 -3.23 -12.04
C TRP A 132 -0.85 -4.36 -12.21
N VAL A 133 -0.87 -5.29 -11.27
CA VAL A 133 -1.86 -6.38 -11.20
C VAL A 133 -2.55 -6.39 -9.85
N LEU A 134 -3.81 -6.85 -9.82
CA LEU A 134 -4.54 -7.05 -8.57
C LEU A 134 -3.95 -8.25 -7.83
N ARG A 135 -3.49 -8.02 -6.61
CA ARG A 135 -2.94 -9.06 -5.74
C ARG A 135 -3.95 -9.54 -4.71
N GLN A 136 -4.72 -8.62 -4.13
CA GLN A 136 -5.71 -8.91 -3.10
C GLN A 136 -6.81 -7.85 -3.09
N VAL A 137 -7.93 -8.20 -2.51
CA VAL A 137 -9.08 -7.30 -2.28
C VAL A 137 -9.51 -7.44 -0.84
N TYR A 138 -9.87 -6.33 -0.21
CA TYR A 138 -10.61 -6.33 1.04
C TYR A 138 -11.95 -5.63 0.84
N PHE A 139 -13.01 -6.31 1.27
CA PHE A 139 -14.36 -5.80 1.27
C PHE A 139 -15.09 -6.34 2.49
N GLU A 140 -15.46 -5.45 3.41
CA GLU A 140 -16.07 -5.79 4.70
C GLU A 140 -17.29 -6.72 4.55
N PRO A 141 -18.26 -6.51 3.62
CA PRO A 141 -19.38 -7.44 3.45
C PRO A 141 -18.99 -8.88 3.08
N TRP A 142 -17.88 -9.08 2.35
CA TRP A 142 -17.38 -10.43 2.09
C TRP A 142 -16.62 -10.96 3.30
N HIS A 143 -15.86 -10.11 3.98
CA HIS A 143 -15.17 -10.51 5.20
C HIS A 143 -16.16 -11.03 6.24
N ASP A 144 -17.23 -10.29 6.51
CA ASP A 144 -18.26 -10.67 7.47
C ASP A 144 -18.94 -11.99 7.09
N LEU A 145 -19.26 -12.15 5.79
CA LEU A 145 -19.90 -13.37 5.25
C LEU A 145 -19.04 -14.64 5.45
N PHE A 146 -17.72 -14.51 5.46
CA PHE A 146 -16.78 -15.62 5.63
C PHE A 146 -16.05 -15.58 6.99
N SER A 147 -16.43 -14.69 7.89
CA SER A 147 -15.83 -14.58 9.22
C SER A 147 -16.38 -15.71 10.11
N GLU A 148 -15.48 -16.45 10.76
CA GLU A 148 -15.76 -17.69 11.51
C GLU A 148 -16.55 -17.43 12.81
N GLN A 149 -17.75 -16.89 12.74
CA GLN A 149 -18.71 -17.00 13.82
C GLN A 149 -19.49 -18.29 13.64
N VAL A 150 -18.81 -19.42 13.86
CA VAL A 150 -19.49 -20.70 14.09
C VAL A 150 -19.88 -20.69 15.55
N PRO A 151 -21.16 -20.50 15.90
CA PRO A 151 -21.52 -20.47 17.31
C PRO A 151 -21.28 -21.87 17.91
N GLU A 152 -20.81 -21.92 19.16
CA GLU A 152 -20.34 -23.14 19.84
C GLU A 152 -21.41 -24.26 19.91
N ASP A 153 -22.67 -23.91 19.69
CA ASP A 153 -23.85 -24.77 19.69
C ASP A 153 -24.22 -25.35 18.30
N VAL A 154 -23.50 -24.98 17.23
CA VAL A 154 -23.68 -25.59 15.91
C VAL A 154 -22.97 -26.93 15.88
N TYR A 155 -23.77 -28.00 16.03
CA TYR A 155 -23.35 -29.37 15.75
C TYR A 155 -22.52 -29.42 14.47
N PRO A 156 -21.38 -30.16 14.45
CA PRO A 156 -20.45 -30.10 13.35
C PRO A 156 -21.18 -30.44 12.06
N ALA A 157 -21.24 -29.46 11.15
CA ALA A 157 -21.68 -29.69 9.80
C ALA A 157 -20.84 -30.83 9.22
N PHE A 158 -21.48 -31.97 9.00
CA PHE A 158 -20.78 -33.23 8.77
C PHE A 158 -21.46 -33.99 7.64
N LEU A 159 -20.71 -34.19 6.56
CA LEU A 159 -21.06 -35.16 5.53
C LEU A 159 -20.39 -36.49 5.89
N HIS A 160 -21.21 -37.51 6.14
CA HIS A 160 -20.69 -38.84 6.46
C HIS A 160 -19.83 -39.38 5.31
N PRO A 161 -18.67 -40.02 5.56
CA PRO A 161 -17.79 -40.54 4.50
C PRO A 161 -18.47 -41.47 3.50
N LEU A 162 -19.43 -42.29 3.96
CA LEU A 162 -20.24 -43.18 3.12
C LEU A 162 -21.42 -42.50 2.43
N SER A 163 -21.54 -41.17 2.47
CA SER A 163 -22.65 -40.45 1.82
C SER A 163 -22.65 -40.62 0.29
N HIS A 164 -21.52 -41.02 -0.30
CA HIS A 164 -21.42 -41.37 -1.72
C HIS A 164 -22.26 -42.61 -2.10
N GLU A 165 -22.52 -43.52 -1.17
CA GLU A 165 -23.38 -44.70 -1.38
C GLU A 165 -24.86 -44.33 -1.56
N LEU A 166 -25.24 -43.10 -1.19
CA LEU A 166 -26.59 -42.56 -1.34
C LEU A 166 -26.57 -41.32 -2.24
N ASP A 167 -25.65 -41.25 -3.20
CA ASP A 167 -25.50 -40.14 -4.15
C ASP A 167 -25.47 -38.76 -3.49
N PHE A 168 -24.95 -38.69 -2.26
CA PHE A 168 -24.93 -37.48 -1.43
C PHE A 168 -26.30 -36.79 -1.28
N MET A 169 -27.42 -37.52 -1.21
CA MET A 169 -28.77 -36.95 -1.06
C MET A 169 -28.92 -35.88 0.04
N ASN A 170 -28.10 -35.95 1.10
CA ASN A 170 -28.08 -34.97 2.18
C ASN A 170 -27.61 -33.56 1.75
N LEU A 171 -27.00 -33.39 0.58
CA LEU A 171 -26.67 -32.07 0.01
C LEU A 171 -27.89 -31.15 -0.08
N ILE A 172 -29.09 -31.71 -0.29
CA ILE A 172 -30.34 -30.94 -0.29
C ILE A 172 -30.54 -30.20 1.05
N LYS A 173 -30.21 -30.84 2.18
CA LYS A 173 -30.30 -30.20 3.51
C LYS A 173 -29.24 -29.13 3.67
N ILE A 174 -28.03 -29.39 3.18
CA ILE A 174 -26.90 -28.47 3.25
C ILE A 174 -27.22 -27.19 2.49
N PHE A 175 -27.64 -27.27 1.22
CA PHE A 175 -27.95 -26.08 0.41
C PHE A 175 -29.26 -25.36 0.78
N ARG A 176 -30.09 -25.95 1.65
CA ARG A 176 -31.23 -25.25 2.27
C ARG A 176 -30.78 -24.34 3.41
N ASN A 177 -29.74 -24.70 4.17
CA ASN A 177 -29.16 -23.87 5.21
C ASN A 177 -27.88 -23.18 4.70
N ARG A 178 -28.06 -21.99 4.09
CA ARG A 178 -26.99 -21.29 3.38
C ARG A 178 -26.00 -20.55 4.30
N GLU A 179 -26.35 -20.38 5.56
CA GLU A 179 -25.59 -19.56 6.52
C GLU A 179 -24.30 -20.23 7.02
N ASN A 180 -24.17 -21.54 6.82
CA ASN A 180 -23.07 -22.35 7.36
C ASN A 180 -22.40 -23.24 6.29
N LEU A 181 -22.41 -22.82 5.02
CA LEU A 181 -21.91 -23.67 3.92
C LEU A 181 -20.40 -23.88 4.02
N GLU A 182 -19.68 -22.89 4.52
CA GLU A 182 -18.25 -22.90 4.77
C GLU A 182 -17.83 -24.00 5.77
N LEU A 183 -18.72 -24.43 6.66
CA LEU A 183 -18.45 -25.57 7.57
C LEU A 183 -18.24 -26.90 6.85
N TYR A 184 -18.74 -27.03 5.62
CA TYR A 184 -18.56 -28.23 4.78
C TYR A 184 -17.31 -28.15 3.89
N THR A 185 -16.51 -27.10 4.03
CA THR A 185 -15.23 -26.95 3.33
C THR A 185 -14.09 -27.57 4.14
N SER A 186 -12.89 -27.69 3.55
CA SER A 186 -11.70 -28.12 4.29
C SER A 186 -11.34 -27.10 5.37
N ARG A 187 -10.74 -27.53 6.49
CA ARG A 187 -10.22 -26.63 7.53
C ARG A 187 -9.19 -25.61 7.04
N SER A 188 -8.53 -25.90 5.91
CA SER A 188 -7.57 -25.00 5.25
C SER A 188 -8.22 -24.12 4.18
N TYR A 189 -9.54 -24.12 4.06
CA TYR A 189 -10.24 -23.31 3.08
C TYR A 189 -10.04 -21.83 3.40
N GLN A 190 -9.74 -21.05 2.37
CA GLN A 190 -9.70 -19.60 2.45
C GLN A 190 -10.44 -19.06 1.22
N PRO A 191 -11.39 -18.14 1.41
CA PRO A 191 -12.09 -17.53 0.29
C PRO A 191 -11.11 -16.71 -0.56
N ASP A 192 -11.17 -16.88 -1.88
CA ASP A 192 -10.45 -16.03 -2.82
C ASP A 192 -11.31 -14.81 -3.19
N TYR A 193 -11.03 -13.67 -2.54
CA TYR A 193 -11.77 -12.43 -2.77
C TYR A 193 -11.52 -11.81 -4.14
N LEU A 194 -10.44 -12.17 -4.85
CA LEU A 194 -10.28 -11.75 -6.25
C LEU A 194 -11.31 -12.42 -7.15
N THR A 195 -11.58 -13.70 -6.93
CA THR A 195 -12.65 -14.42 -7.65
C THR A 195 -14.01 -13.75 -7.41
N LEU A 196 -14.33 -13.34 -6.18
CA LEU A 196 -15.57 -12.63 -5.87
C LEU A 196 -15.64 -11.26 -6.54
N LEU A 197 -14.56 -10.48 -6.49
CA LEU A 197 -14.46 -9.21 -7.21
C LEU A 197 -14.76 -9.40 -8.70
N ILE A 198 -14.12 -10.37 -9.35
CA ILE A 198 -14.31 -10.63 -10.78
C ILE A 198 -15.75 -11.07 -11.07
N TYR A 199 -16.29 -11.98 -10.25
CA TYR A 199 -17.64 -12.51 -10.41
C TYR A 199 -18.70 -11.42 -10.28
N GLU A 200 -18.69 -10.66 -9.17
CA GLU A 200 -19.67 -9.60 -8.90
C GLU A 200 -19.54 -8.45 -9.91
N SER A 201 -18.31 -8.11 -10.32
CA SER A 201 -18.10 -7.10 -11.38
C SER A 201 -18.70 -7.54 -12.72
N LYS A 202 -18.45 -8.80 -13.13
CA LYS A 202 -19.02 -9.34 -14.38
C LYS A 202 -20.54 -9.43 -14.34
N ARG A 203 -21.12 -9.66 -13.16
CA ARG A 203 -22.58 -9.64 -12.94
C ARG A 203 -23.18 -8.25 -12.81
N ARG A 204 -22.36 -7.20 -12.79
CA ARG A 204 -22.76 -5.79 -12.58
C ARG A 204 -23.44 -5.54 -11.23
N THR A 205 -23.27 -6.45 -10.28
CA THR A 205 -23.75 -6.32 -8.90
C THR A 205 -22.76 -5.53 -8.03
N LEU A 206 -21.51 -5.43 -8.50
CA LEU A 206 -20.46 -4.57 -7.97
C LEU A 206 -19.95 -3.65 -9.09
N GLN A 207 -20.02 -2.34 -8.92
CA GLN A 207 -19.68 -1.35 -9.97
C GLN A 207 -18.73 -0.28 -9.42
N PHE A 208 -17.58 -0.11 -10.05
CA PHE A 208 -16.59 0.90 -9.66
C PHE A 208 -17.16 2.31 -9.82
N LYS A 209 -16.92 3.17 -8.82
CA LYS A 209 -17.29 4.59 -8.86
C LYS A 209 -16.07 5.51 -8.87
N SER A 210 -15.20 5.39 -7.88
CA SER A 210 -14.07 6.32 -7.71
C SER A 210 -12.92 5.69 -6.92
N VAL A 211 -11.72 6.24 -7.12
CA VAL A 211 -10.60 6.08 -6.19
C VAL A 211 -10.70 7.16 -5.13
N ASN A 212 -10.53 6.80 -3.86
CA ASN A 212 -10.63 7.71 -2.72
C ASN A 212 -9.25 8.06 -2.17
N LYS A 213 -8.38 7.05 -2.02
CA LYS A 213 -7.05 7.20 -1.45
C LYS A 213 -6.10 6.15 -2.02
N VAL A 214 -4.83 6.53 -2.17
CA VAL A 214 -3.73 5.64 -2.52
C VAL A 214 -2.64 5.79 -1.47
N LYS A 215 -2.11 4.67 -1.01
CA LYS A 215 -0.83 4.60 -0.28
C LYS A 215 -0.03 3.41 -0.78
N PHE A 216 1.25 3.37 -0.43
CA PHE A 216 2.14 2.28 -0.77
C PHE A 216 2.82 1.73 0.47
N HIS A 217 3.07 0.43 0.45
CA HIS A 217 3.73 -0.32 1.52
C HIS A 217 5.08 -0.79 1.00
N PHE A 218 6.15 -0.55 1.76
CA PHE A 218 7.51 -0.89 1.36
C PHE A 218 8.15 -1.87 2.34
N PHE A 219 8.75 -2.93 1.77
CA PHE A 219 9.50 -3.98 2.45
C PHE A 219 10.90 -4.20 1.84
N GLN A 220 11.34 -3.32 0.92
CA GLN A 220 12.63 -3.42 0.23
C GLN A 220 13.86 -3.12 1.10
N VAL A 221 13.65 -2.53 2.29
CA VAL A 221 14.75 -2.20 3.21
C VAL A 221 14.79 -3.24 4.30
N ASP A 222 15.88 -4.01 4.36
CA ASP A 222 16.06 -5.08 5.35
C ASP A 222 15.82 -4.59 6.78
N GLY A 223 14.91 -5.27 7.49
CA GLY A 223 14.56 -4.95 8.87
C GLY A 223 13.69 -3.70 9.03
N TRP A 224 13.10 -3.18 7.95
CA TRP A 224 12.23 -2.01 7.98
C TRP A 224 10.97 -2.18 7.14
N TYR A 225 9.90 -1.55 7.62
CA TYR A 225 8.65 -1.33 6.91
C TYR A 225 8.35 0.15 6.94
N PHE A 226 7.87 0.69 5.82
CA PHE A 226 7.32 2.04 5.82
C PHE A 226 6.13 2.18 4.87
N GLU A 227 5.26 3.14 5.19
CA GLU A 227 4.15 3.55 4.35
C GLU A 227 4.48 4.87 3.67
N LEU A 228 4.14 4.95 2.39
CA LEU A 228 4.20 6.16 1.60
C LEU A 228 2.79 6.60 1.26
N ALA A 229 2.40 7.81 1.63
CA ALA A 229 1.11 8.38 1.26
C ALA A 229 1.26 9.84 0.81
N GLU A 230 0.29 10.31 0.06
CA GLU A 230 0.26 11.69 -0.41
C GLU A 230 -0.32 12.62 0.66
N ILE A 231 0.43 13.66 0.99
CA ILE A 231 0.07 14.67 1.99
C ILE A 231 -0.15 16.01 1.30
N TYR A 232 -1.34 16.58 1.49
CA TYR A 232 -1.75 17.86 0.93
C TYR A 232 -1.76 18.93 2.03
N ARG A 233 -0.85 19.91 1.95
CA ARG A 233 -0.78 21.08 2.85
C ARG A 233 -0.02 22.23 2.22
N ARG A 234 -0.04 23.39 2.88
CA ARG A 234 0.69 24.59 2.42
C ARG A 234 2.20 24.52 2.66
N ASP A 235 2.62 23.75 3.65
CA ASP A 235 4.04 23.58 4.01
C ASP A 235 4.84 22.92 2.86
N PRO A 236 6.12 23.29 2.65
CA PRO A 236 6.98 22.66 1.64
C PRO A 236 7.14 21.13 1.80
N ASN A 237 7.04 20.59 3.02
CA ASN A 237 7.03 19.15 3.26
C ASN A 237 5.66 18.56 2.89
N ARG A 238 5.38 18.42 1.59
CA ARG A 238 4.12 17.89 1.05
C ARG A 238 4.36 16.97 -0.16
N GLY A 239 3.29 16.36 -0.65
CA GLY A 239 3.34 15.33 -1.70
C GLY A 239 3.54 13.93 -1.11
N TRP A 240 4.26 13.06 -1.81
CA TRP A 240 4.51 11.68 -1.37
C TRP A 240 5.56 11.62 -0.26
N LEU A 241 5.12 11.30 0.95
CA LEU A 241 5.97 11.27 2.15
C LEU A 241 5.81 9.96 2.92
N ILE A 242 6.86 9.58 3.65
CA ILE A 242 6.81 8.48 4.60
C ILE A 242 5.88 8.89 5.74
N THR A 243 4.75 8.20 5.87
CA THR A 243 3.71 8.47 6.88
C THR A 243 3.69 7.44 8.00
N SER A 244 4.35 6.29 7.82
CA SER A 244 4.52 5.29 8.87
C SER A 244 5.88 4.63 8.71
N LEU A 245 6.53 4.30 9.81
CA LEU A 245 7.82 3.64 9.83
C LEU A 245 7.85 2.67 11.00
N SER A 246 8.27 1.43 10.75
CA SER A 246 8.42 0.41 11.77
C SER A 246 9.65 -0.43 11.50
N ARG A 247 10.32 -0.84 12.58
CA ARG A 247 11.40 -1.83 12.48
C ARG A 247 10.77 -3.21 12.45
N LEU A 248 11.28 -4.07 11.58
CA LEU A 248 10.87 -5.46 11.46
C LEU A 248 11.96 -6.38 12.02
N GLU A 249 11.56 -7.29 12.90
CA GLU A 249 12.34 -8.45 13.27
C GLU A 249 12.08 -9.61 12.29
N ALA A 250 12.92 -10.64 12.34
CA ALA A 250 12.76 -11.83 11.51
C ALA A 250 11.36 -12.45 11.71
N GLY A 251 10.66 -12.73 10.61
CA GLY A 251 9.30 -13.29 10.62
C GLY A 251 8.16 -12.29 10.88
N GLN A 252 8.44 -11.06 11.32
CA GLN A 252 7.37 -10.07 11.57
C GLN A 252 6.67 -9.61 10.29
N LYS A 253 7.37 -9.64 9.15
CA LYS A 253 6.77 -9.35 7.84
C LYS A 253 5.58 -10.27 7.53
N ASP A 254 5.73 -11.57 7.81
CA ASP A 254 4.70 -12.58 7.53
C ASP A 254 3.47 -12.43 8.43
N LEU A 255 3.65 -11.80 9.60
CA LEU A 255 2.56 -11.44 10.51
C LEU A 255 1.89 -10.11 10.12
N LEU A 256 2.66 -9.16 9.59
CA LEU A 256 2.19 -7.83 9.24
C LEU A 256 1.37 -7.83 7.94
N LEU A 257 1.77 -8.60 6.93
CA LEU A 257 1.08 -8.64 5.64
C LEU A 257 -0.41 -9.03 5.76
N PRO A 258 -0.80 -10.10 6.48
CA PRO A 258 -2.21 -10.42 6.70
C PRO A 258 -2.99 -9.31 7.42
N TYR A 259 -2.33 -8.58 8.34
CA TYR A 259 -2.96 -7.44 9.01
C TYR A 259 -3.22 -6.30 8.03
N ILE A 260 -2.24 -5.92 7.20
CA ILE A 260 -2.40 -4.89 6.17
C ILE A 260 -3.55 -5.25 5.21
N PHE A 261 -3.64 -6.51 4.79
CA PHE A 261 -4.71 -6.96 3.89
C PHE A 261 -6.10 -7.02 4.53
N ARG A 262 -6.22 -6.79 5.84
CA ARG A 262 -7.48 -6.79 6.59
C ARG A 262 -7.79 -5.46 7.28
N SER A 263 -6.80 -4.62 7.50
CA SER A 263 -6.94 -3.39 8.29
C SER A 263 -7.66 -2.30 7.49
N GLN A 264 -8.81 -1.87 8.02
CA GLN A 264 -9.32 -0.51 7.88
C GLN A 264 -9.45 0.09 9.28
#